data_AF-G3Y3F9-F1
#
_entry.id   AF-G3Y3F9-F1
#
_cell.length_a   1.000
_cell.length_b   1.000
_cell.length_c   1.000
_cell.angle_alpha   90.00
_cell.angle_beta   90.00
_cell.angle_gamma   90.00
#
_symmetry.space_group_name_H-M   'P 1'
#
loop_
_entity.id
_entity.type
_entity.pdbx_description
1 polymer ?
#
loop_
_entity_poly.entity_id
_entity_poly.type
_entity_poly.pdbx_seq_one_letter_code
_entity_poly.pdbx_strand_id
1 'polypeptide(L)'
;MRIRYPFAGAFLFLLILAAYIGLLPHSTSSTLPSQLQPNDKFLHVVTFFLLSLIFYWIFDTTRRRTLHLTLVVCTLVLGIGSEIVQGLLPNGRSFDAFDLLANIVGSLGAVGLCGWYHRRMLDRRRKARFGSLGGDGTENDVELGVTGHHSDEEEGLGPQETGVMSLEQEVDNWDENAVDNWDEED
;
A
#
# COMPACT_ATOMS: atom_id res chain seq x y z
N MET A 1 4.33 12.18 -13.30
CA MET A 1 4.51 11.20 -12.22
C MET A 1 5.62 11.75 -11.34
N ARG A 2 5.28 12.26 -10.16
CA ARG A 2 6.27 12.79 -9.23
C ARG A 2 6.83 11.62 -8.41
N ILE A 3 8.06 11.75 -7.94
CA ILE A 3 8.74 10.72 -7.13
C ILE A 3 8.92 11.30 -5.72
N ARG A 4 8.52 10.53 -4.71
CA ARG A 4 8.74 10.85 -3.31
C ARG A 4 10.13 10.34 -2.91
N TYR A 5 11.13 11.21 -3.03
CA TYR A 5 12.55 10.87 -2.83
C TYR A 5 12.89 10.14 -1.51
N PRO A 6 12.28 10.46 -0.35
CA PRO A 6 12.58 9.74 0.89
C PRO A 6 12.27 8.24 0.79
N PHE A 7 11.13 7.88 0.21
CA PHE A 7 10.74 6.49 -0.01
C PHE A 7 11.64 5.82 -1.05
N ALA A 8 12.01 6.53 -2.10
CA ALA A 8 12.93 6.00 -3.11
C ALA A 8 14.32 5.70 -2.51
N GLY A 9 14.85 6.59 -1.68
CA GLY A 9 16.12 6.40 -0.97
C GLY A 9 16.06 5.22 0.00
N ALA A 10 15.00 5.13 0.81
CA ALA A 10 14.78 4.01 1.73
C ALA A 10 14.66 2.67 0.98
N PHE A 11 13.94 2.65 -0.14
CA PHE A 11 13.81 1.46 -0.98
C PHE A 11 15.15 1.01 -1.54
N LEU A 12 15.94 1.92 -2.11
CA LEU A 12 17.26 1.59 -2.64
C LEU A 12 18.19 1.05 -1.55
N PHE A 13 18.19 1.67 -0.37
CA PHE A 13 18.95 1.19 0.77
C PHE A 13 18.55 -0.24 1.17
N LEU A 14 17.25 -0.49 1.33
CA LEU A 14 16.75 -1.82 1.67
C LEU A 14 17.01 -2.85 0.57
N LEU A 15 16.93 -2.46 -0.70
CA LEU A 15 17.21 -3.34 -1.83
C LEU A 15 18.67 -3.79 -1.82
N ILE A 16 19.61 -2.85 -1.61
CA ILE A 16 21.03 -3.16 -1.51
C ILE A 16 21.30 -4.04 -0.28
N LEU A 17 20.70 -3.74 0.86
CA LEU A 17 20.83 -4.54 2.08
C LEU A 17 20.30 -5.97 1.88
N ALA A 18 19.11 -6.11 1.28
CA ALA A 18 18.50 -7.40 0.97
C ALA A 18 19.34 -8.20 -0.02
N ALA A 19 19.84 -7.57 -1.08
CA ALA A 19 20.72 -8.22 -2.05
C ALA A 19 22.04 -8.66 -1.38
N TYR A 20 22.63 -7.83 -0.53
CA TYR A 20 23.83 -8.17 0.22
C TYR A 20 23.60 -9.42 1.09
N ILE A 21 22.54 -9.44 1.91
CA ILE A 21 22.24 -10.56 2.81
C ILE A 21 21.84 -11.83 2.01
N GLY A 22 20.99 -11.68 0.99
CA GLY A 22 20.41 -12.77 0.22
C GLY A 22 21.34 -13.41 -0.82
N LEU A 23 22.39 -12.70 -1.26
CA LEU A 23 23.35 -13.21 -2.25
C LEU A 23 24.70 -13.62 -1.66
N LEU A 24 24.97 -13.26 -0.39
CA LEU A 24 26.16 -13.72 0.33
C LEU A 24 26.28 -15.25 0.30
N PRO A 25 27.50 -15.81 0.17
CA PRO A 25 27.68 -17.25 0.16
C PRO A 25 27.16 -17.91 1.44
N HIS A 26 26.38 -18.99 1.30
CA HIS A 26 25.84 -19.72 2.47
C HIS A 26 26.96 -20.26 3.39
N SER A 27 28.17 -20.45 2.84
CA SER A 27 29.36 -20.92 3.55
C SER A 27 29.98 -19.89 4.49
N THR A 28 29.56 -18.62 4.47
CA THR A 28 29.93 -17.67 5.51
C THR A 28 29.07 -17.98 6.74
N SER A 29 29.44 -19.04 7.46
CA SER A 29 28.86 -19.42 8.74
C SER A 29 28.73 -18.17 9.60
N SER A 30 27.49 -17.70 9.78
CA SER A 30 27.22 -16.61 10.69
C SER A 30 27.83 -16.98 12.04
N THR A 31 28.73 -16.16 12.55
CA THR A 31 29.29 -16.26 13.92
C THR A 31 28.23 -16.09 15.00
N LEU A 32 26.96 -16.02 14.60
CA LEU A 32 25.80 -15.83 15.43
C LEU A 32 25.42 -17.17 16.07
N PRO A 33 25.18 -17.21 17.39
CA PRO A 33 24.62 -18.38 18.05
C PRO A 33 23.38 -18.90 17.32
N SER A 34 23.24 -20.22 17.22
CA SER A 34 22.09 -20.87 16.53
C SER A 34 20.72 -20.45 17.08
N GLN A 35 20.68 -20.02 18.34
CA GLN A 35 19.49 -19.50 19.02
C GLN A 35 19.02 -18.14 18.48
N LEU A 36 19.93 -17.38 17.86
CA LEU A 36 19.71 -16.02 17.35
C LEU A 36 19.61 -15.99 15.82
N GLN A 37 19.79 -17.13 15.14
CA GLN A 37 19.60 -17.22 13.70
C GLN A 37 18.11 -17.08 13.36
N PRO A 38 17.72 -16.02 12.61
CA PRO A 38 16.33 -15.86 12.22
C PRO A 38 15.90 -16.99 11.28
N ASN A 39 14.61 -17.32 11.29
CA ASN A 39 14.05 -18.26 10.32
C ASN A 39 14.13 -17.64 8.92
N ASP A 40 14.78 -18.32 7.99
CA ASP A 40 15.04 -17.85 6.63
C ASP A 40 13.75 -17.43 5.91
N LYS A 41 12.71 -18.26 6.00
CA LYS A 41 11.39 -17.98 5.40
C LYS A 41 10.74 -16.73 5.99
N PHE A 42 10.93 -16.51 7.30
CA PHE A 42 10.43 -15.31 7.95
C PHE A 42 11.19 -14.06 7.49
N LEU A 43 12.51 -14.16 7.30
CA LEU A 43 13.31 -13.07 6.71
C LEU A 43 12.82 -12.73 5.31
N HIS A 44 12.52 -13.73 4.49
CA HIS A 44 11.95 -13.55 3.16
C HIS A 44 10.60 -12.82 3.21
N VAL A 45 9.66 -13.26 4.07
CA VAL A 45 8.37 -12.57 4.27
C VAL A 45 8.58 -11.10 4.67
N VAL A 46 9.38 -10.83 5.71
CA VAL A 46 9.59 -9.47 6.23
C VAL A 46 10.29 -8.58 5.20
N THR A 47 11.31 -9.10 4.52
CA THR A 47 12.08 -8.33 3.53
C THR A 47 11.20 -7.90 2.36
N PHE A 48 10.45 -8.84 1.78
CA PHE A 48 9.55 -8.53 0.66
C PHE A 48 8.33 -7.72 1.07
N PHE A 49 7.87 -7.85 2.32
CA PHE A 49 6.88 -6.96 2.89
C PHE A 49 7.39 -5.51 2.96
N LEU A 50 8.55 -5.27 3.55
CA LEU A 50 9.10 -3.91 3.70
C LEU A 50 9.47 -3.28 2.35
N LEU A 51 10.09 -4.04 1.44
CA LEU A 51 10.38 -3.57 0.08
C LEU A 51 9.10 -3.16 -0.65
N SER A 52 8.06 -4.00 -0.62
CA SER A 52 6.80 -3.70 -1.31
C SER A 52 6.04 -2.56 -0.66
N LEU A 53 6.04 -2.49 0.67
CA LEU A 53 5.41 -1.42 1.44
C LEU A 53 6.03 -0.07 1.05
N ILE A 54 7.36 0.06 1.12
CA ILE A 54 8.03 1.32 0.82
C ILE A 54 7.94 1.65 -0.68
N PHE A 55 8.07 0.66 -1.56
CA PHE A 55 7.95 0.87 -3.00
C PHE A 55 6.58 1.45 -3.39
N TYR A 56 5.51 0.99 -2.74
CA TYR A 56 4.15 1.49 -2.96
C TYR A 56 4.05 3.01 -2.80
N TRP A 57 4.85 3.61 -1.91
CA TRP A 57 4.81 5.06 -1.63
C TRP A 57 5.82 5.88 -2.46
N ILE A 58 6.58 5.27 -3.37
CA ILE A 58 7.59 5.99 -4.18
C ILE A 58 6.92 6.93 -5.18
N PHE A 59 5.88 6.46 -5.86
CA PHE A 59 5.33 7.16 -7.00
C PHE A 59 4.02 7.86 -6.66
N ASP A 60 4.01 9.15 -6.92
CA ASP A 60 2.81 9.96 -6.82
C ASP A 60 2.03 9.84 -8.14
N THR A 61 1.14 8.85 -8.17
CA THR A 61 0.27 8.52 -9.31
C THR A 61 -1.01 7.83 -8.83
N THR A 62 -1.93 7.57 -9.77
CA THR A 62 -3.20 6.90 -9.49
C THR A 62 -2.98 5.58 -8.76
N ARG A 63 -3.87 5.26 -7.81
CA ARG A 63 -3.82 4.04 -6.99
C ARG A 63 -3.67 2.78 -7.83
N ARG A 64 -4.40 2.70 -8.96
CA ARG A 64 -4.35 1.54 -9.87
C ARG A 64 -2.96 1.34 -10.47
N ARG A 65 -2.32 2.43 -10.92
CA ARG A 65 -0.95 2.37 -11.47
C ARG A 65 0.05 1.97 -10.38
N THR A 66 -0.04 2.57 -9.20
CA THR A 66 0.83 2.22 -8.06
C THR A 66 0.71 0.75 -7.70
N LEU A 67 -0.52 0.22 -7.57
CA LEU A 67 -0.76 -1.20 -7.31
C LEU A 67 -0.11 -2.11 -8.38
N HIS A 68 -0.33 -1.82 -9.66
CA HIS A 68 0.26 -2.62 -10.75
C HIS A 68 1.79 -2.55 -10.73
N LEU A 69 2.37 -1.37 -10.53
CA LEU A 69 3.82 -1.20 -10.47
C LEU A 69 4.42 -1.97 -9.29
N THR A 70 3.83 -1.88 -8.09
CA THR A 70 4.32 -2.63 -6.93
C THR A 70 4.24 -4.15 -7.16
N LEU A 71 3.14 -4.66 -7.71
CA LEU A 71 3.00 -6.09 -7.99
C LEU A 71 4.00 -6.56 -9.05
N VAL A 72 4.18 -5.81 -10.13
CA VAL A 72 5.14 -6.17 -11.18
C VAL A 72 6.58 -6.10 -10.66
N VAL A 73 6.96 -5.01 -10.00
CA VAL A 73 8.35 -4.82 -9.58
C VAL A 73 8.68 -5.67 -8.35
N CYS A 74 7.87 -5.61 -7.30
CA CYS A 74 8.22 -6.26 -6.03
C CYS A 74 7.83 -7.73 -5.99
N THR A 75 6.66 -8.11 -6.48
CA THR A 75 6.21 -9.52 -6.43
C THR A 75 6.80 -10.32 -7.59
N LEU A 76 6.64 -9.85 -8.82
CA LEU A 76 7.08 -10.61 -10.00
C LEU A 76 8.59 -10.50 -10.22
N VAL A 77 9.13 -9.29 -10.40
CA VAL A 77 10.55 -9.11 -10.74
C VAL A 77 11.45 -9.42 -9.55
N LEU A 78 11.23 -8.78 -8.39
CA LEU A 78 12.10 -9.01 -7.24
C LEU A 78 11.78 -10.33 -6.55
N GLY A 79 10.50 -10.63 -6.28
CA GLY A 79 10.10 -11.82 -5.50
C GLY A 79 10.40 -13.14 -6.20
N ILE A 80 10.09 -13.25 -7.49
CA ILE A 80 10.43 -14.44 -8.28
C ILE A 80 11.87 -14.38 -8.77
N GLY A 81 12.33 -13.22 -9.23
CA GLY A 81 13.66 -13.07 -9.78
C GLY A 81 14.77 -13.28 -8.76
N SER A 82 14.59 -12.92 -7.48
CA SER A 82 15.61 -13.18 -6.45
C SER A 82 15.89 -14.67 -6.29
N GLU A 83 14.84 -15.50 -6.28
CA GLU A 83 14.96 -16.95 -6.11
C GLU A 83 15.64 -17.60 -7.32
N ILE A 84 15.28 -17.15 -8.53
CA ILE A 84 15.94 -17.59 -9.76
C ILE A 84 17.42 -17.21 -9.74
N VAL A 85 17.74 -15.97 -9.36
CA VAL A 85 19.13 -15.50 -9.28
C VAL A 85 19.92 -16.28 -8.23
N GLN A 86 19.34 -16.56 -7.07
CA GLN A 86 19.97 -17.39 -6.04
C GLN A 86 20.25 -18.81 -6.53
N GLY A 87 19.31 -19.43 -7.25
CA GLY A 87 19.51 -20.77 -7.82
C GLY A 87 20.50 -20.84 -8.98
N LEU A 88 20.75 -19.73 -9.68
CA LEU A 88 21.69 -19.66 -10.81
C LEU A 88 23.11 -19.26 -10.38
N LEU A 89 23.26 -18.53 -9.27
CA LEU A 89 24.55 -18.07 -8.80
C LEU A 89 25.29 -19.18 -8.03
N PRO A 90 26.59 -19.36 -8.23
CA PRO A 90 27.40 -20.31 -7.47
C PRO A 90 27.75 -19.76 -6.07
N ASN A 91 26.74 -19.35 -5.29
CA ASN A 91 26.87 -18.86 -3.93
C ASN A 91 26.50 -19.92 -2.86
N GLY A 92 26.24 -21.16 -3.28
CA GLY A 92 25.88 -22.26 -2.39
C GLY A 92 24.43 -22.21 -1.89
N ARG A 93 23.58 -21.38 -2.49
CA ARG A 93 22.12 -21.42 -2.31
C ARG A 93 21.48 -22.12 -3.51
N SER A 94 20.34 -22.75 -3.28
CA SER A 94 19.52 -23.41 -4.31
C SER A 94 18.14 -22.80 -4.32
N PHE A 95 17.46 -22.86 -5.47
CA PHE A 95 16.06 -22.46 -5.58
C PHE A 95 15.19 -23.21 -4.56
N ASP A 96 14.46 -22.47 -3.72
CA ASP A 96 13.45 -22.97 -2.78
C ASP A 96 12.06 -22.37 -3.10
N ALA A 97 11.10 -23.25 -3.40
CA ALA A 97 9.71 -22.85 -3.65
C ALA A 97 9.03 -22.24 -2.42
N PHE A 98 9.47 -22.59 -1.21
CA PHE A 98 8.94 -22.00 0.02
C PHE A 98 9.45 -20.58 0.26
N ASP A 99 10.68 -20.27 -0.16
CA ASP A 99 11.22 -18.91 -0.09
C ASP A 99 10.57 -18.02 -1.14
N LEU A 100 10.34 -18.54 -2.35
CA LEU A 100 9.49 -17.91 -3.35
C LEU A 100 8.08 -17.59 -2.81
N LEU A 101 7.45 -18.56 -2.16
CA LEU A 101 6.13 -18.37 -1.55
C LEU A 101 6.17 -17.30 -0.45
N ALA A 102 7.21 -17.30 0.39
CA ALA A 102 7.43 -16.29 1.41
C ALA A 102 7.56 -14.87 0.80
N ASN A 103 8.28 -14.72 -0.31
CA ASN A 103 8.41 -13.45 -1.03
C ASN A 103 7.06 -12.94 -1.54
N ILE A 104 6.26 -13.85 -2.11
CA ILE A 104 4.91 -13.54 -2.60
C ILE A 104 3.99 -13.13 -1.44
N VAL A 105 3.99 -13.90 -0.34
CA VAL A 105 3.17 -13.60 0.84
C VAL A 105 3.54 -12.24 1.45
N GLY A 106 4.83 -11.95 1.60
CA GLY A 106 5.31 -10.67 2.11
C GLY A 106 4.85 -9.50 1.24
N SER A 107 5.07 -9.59 -0.07
CA SER A 107 4.70 -8.52 -1.00
C SER A 107 3.19 -8.29 -1.09
N LEU A 108 2.39 -9.35 -1.16
CA LEU A 108 0.93 -9.23 -1.16
C LEU A 108 0.38 -8.71 0.17
N GLY A 109 0.99 -9.09 1.30
CA GLY A 109 0.64 -8.56 2.62
C GLY A 109 0.81 -7.04 2.70
N ALA A 110 1.90 -6.51 2.16
CA ALA A 110 2.16 -5.07 2.11
C ALA A 110 1.15 -4.34 1.21
N VAL A 111 0.88 -4.88 0.01
CA VAL A 111 -0.13 -4.33 -0.90
C VAL A 111 -1.52 -4.33 -0.26
N GLY A 112 -1.88 -5.41 0.43
CA GLY A 112 -3.13 -5.52 1.18
C GLY A 112 -3.24 -4.47 2.29
N LEU A 113 -2.16 -4.25 3.06
CA LEU A 113 -2.11 -3.23 4.09
C LEU A 113 -2.28 -1.82 3.51
N CYS A 114 -1.56 -1.47 2.44
CA CYS A 114 -1.71 -0.18 1.76
C CYS A 114 -3.13 0.00 1.22
N GLY A 115 -3.70 -1.05 0.61
CA GLY A 115 -5.07 -1.03 0.10
C GLY A 115 -6.11 -0.80 1.21
N TRP A 116 -5.92 -1.45 2.37
CA TRP A 116 -6.75 -1.24 3.56
C TRP A 116 -6.60 0.18 4.10
N TYR A 117 -5.37 0.70 4.20
CA TYR A 117 -5.10 2.06 4.66
C TYR A 117 -5.83 3.10 3.80
N HIS A 118 -5.69 3.04 2.47
CA HIS A 118 -6.38 3.94 1.55
C HIS A 118 -7.90 3.86 1.67
N ARG A 119 -8.46 2.65 1.83
CA ARG A 119 -9.90 2.49 2.02
C ARG A 119 -10.37 3.10 3.33
N ARG A 120 -9.64 2.89 4.42
CA ARG A 120 -10.00 3.44 5.73
C ARG A 120 -9.85 4.96 5.80
N MET A 121 -8.90 5.52 5.07
CA MET A 121 -8.76 6.97 4.91
C MET A 121 -9.99 7.57 4.19
N LEU A 122 -10.44 6.94 3.10
CA LEU A 122 -11.66 7.33 2.38
C LEU A 122 -12.90 7.29 3.28
N ASP A 123 -13.08 6.23 4.05
CA ASP A 123 -14.23 6.08 4.94
C ASP A 123 -14.29 7.17 6.02
N ARG A 124 -13.13 7.59 6.55
CA ARG A 124 -13.04 8.69 7.52
C ARG A 124 -13.47 10.03 6.92
N ARG A 125 -13.11 10.30 5.66
CA ARG A 125 -13.46 11.55 4.97
C ARG A 125 -14.90 11.62 4.53
N ARG A 126 -15.47 10.50 4.08
CA ARG A 126 -16.91 10.39 3.85
C ARG A 126 -17.66 10.83 5.11
N LYS A 127 -17.29 10.28 6.26
CA LYS A 127 -17.90 10.63 7.54
C LYS A 127 -17.65 12.09 7.94
N ALA A 128 -16.50 12.68 7.65
CA ALA A 128 -16.23 14.09 7.92
C ALA A 128 -17.10 15.04 7.08
N ARG A 129 -17.22 14.79 5.77
CA ARG A 129 -18.06 15.61 4.86
C ARG A 129 -19.56 15.50 5.15
N PHE A 130 -20.05 14.28 5.40
CA PHE A 130 -21.46 14.09 5.76
C PHE A 130 -21.75 14.51 7.21
N GLY A 131 -20.76 14.42 8.11
CA GLY A 131 -20.87 14.89 9.48
C GLY A 131 -20.89 16.41 9.61
N SER A 132 -20.17 17.15 8.75
CA SER A 132 -20.22 18.62 8.74
C SER A 132 -21.51 19.17 8.09
N LEU A 133 -22.15 18.42 7.20
CA LEU A 133 -23.47 18.76 6.63
C LEU A 133 -24.64 18.40 7.58
N GLY A 134 -24.39 17.61 8.63
CA GLY A 134 -25.36 17.28 9.68
C GLY A 134 -25.35 18.24 10.87
N GLY A 135 -24.72 19.41 10.72
CA GLY A 135 -24.66 20.45 11.73
C GLY A 135 -25.93 21.29 11.86
N ASP A 136 -27.08 20.65 12.04
CA ASP A 136 -28.13 21.17 12.93
C ASP A 136 -29.12 20.04 13.27
N GLY A 137 -29.36 19.85 14.56
CA GLY A 137 -30.50 19.09 15.05
C GLY A 137 -30.40 17.57 15.02
N THR A 138 -30.25 17.03 16.22
CA THR A 138 -30.70 15.71 16.71
C THR A 138 -29.66 14.60 16.78
N GLU A 139 -29.22 14.40 18.04
CA GLU A 139 -29.00 13.09 18.61
C GLU A 139 -29.95 12.07 17.98
N ASN A 140 -29.44 11.13 17.19
CA ASN A 140 -30.04 9.82 17.13
C ASN A 140 -29.00 8.77 16.79
N ASP A 141 -28.90 7.93 17.79
CA ASP A 141 -28.29 6.64 17.91
C ASP A 141 -28.29 5.76 16.65
N VAL A 142 -27.29 4.91 16.64
CA VAL A 142 -27.02 3.88 15.66
C VAL A 142 -28.12 2.81 15.76
N GLU A 143 -29.02 2.70 14.77
CA GLU A 143 -29.68 1.41 14.51
C GLU A 143 -29.80 1.06 13.03
N LEU A 144 -29.63 -0.24 12.82
CA LEU A 144 -29.27 -0.94 11.61
C LEU A 144 -30.51 -1.67 11.09
N GLY A 145 -30.96 -1.33 9.88
CA GLY A 145 -31.72 -2.24 9.02
C GLY A 145 -33.24 -2.07 8.95
N VAL A 146 -33.77 -2.63 7.85
CA VAL A 146 -35.17 -2.89 7.49
C VAL A 146 -35.84 -1.88 6.53
N THR A 147 -35.77 -2.25 5.25
CA THR A 147 -36.76 -2.16 4.14
C THR A 147 -38.06 -1.33 4.31
N GLY A 148 -38.38 -0.54 3.27
CA GLY A 148 -39.74 -0.51 2.69
C GLY A 148 -40.38 0.85 2.33
N HIS A 149 -40.36 1.18 1.04
CA HIS A 149 -41.45 1.72 0.18
C HIS A 149 -42.05 3.16 0.30
N HIS A 150 -42.19 3.79 -0.88
CA HIS A 150 -43.02 4.94 -1.33
C HIS A 150 -42.73 6.34 -0.74
N SER A 151 -42.80 7.46 -1.47
CA SER A 151 -43.57 7.83 -2.66
C SER A 151 -42.90 8.98 -3.46
N ASP A 152 -43.38 9.17 -4.69
CA ASP A 152 -43.03 10.17 -5.71
C ASP A 152 -42.93 11.63 -5.22
N GLU A 153 -42.03 12.40 -5.84
CA GLU A 153 -42.32 13.71 -6.44
C GLU A 153 -41.10 14.21 -7.27
N GLU A 154 -41.34 14.48 -8.57
CA GLU A 154 -40.42 15.17 -9.48
C GLU A 154 -40.40 16.67 -9.13
N GLU A 155 -39.23 17.23 -8.83
CA GLU A 155 -38.92 18.63 -9.17
C GLU A 155 -37.52 18.71 -9.77
N GLY A 156 -37.45 19.37 -10.92
CA GLY A 156 -36.25 19.47 -11.74
C GLY A 156 -35.12 20.23 -11.05
N LEU A 157 -33.94 19.63 -11.06
CA LEU A 157 -32.68 20.33 -10.85
C LEU A 157 -31.95 20.34 -12.18
N GLY A 158 -31.66 21.56 -12.68
CA GLY A 158 -30.88 21.77 -13.90
C GLY A 158 -29.47 21.16 -13.80
N PRO A 159 -28.67 21.22 -14.89
CA PRO A 159 -27.33 20.64 -14.90
C PRO A 159 -26.48 21.28 -13.80
N GLN A 160 -26.32 20.57 -12.69
CA GLN A 160 -25.47 21.01 -11.60
C GLN A 160 -24.03 20.88 -12.11
N GLU A 161 -23.43 22.02 -12.45
CA GLU A 161 -22.02 22.19 -12.76
C GLU A 161 -21.20 21.90 -11.49
N THR A 162 -21.23 20.65 -11.07
CA THR A 162 -20.53 20.21 -9.89
C THR A 162 -19.10 19.95 -10.29
N GLY A 163 -18.20 20.84 -9.90
CA GLY A 163 -16.78 20.53 -9.71
C GLY A 163 -16.53 19.46 -8.63
N VAL A 164 -17.50 18.55 -8.42
CA VAL A 164 -17.42 17.43 -7.48
C VAL A 164 -16.56 16.38 -8.15
N MET A 165 -15.25 16.49 -7.92
CA MET A 165 -14.33 15.39 -8.17
C MET A 165 -14.85 14.15 -7.44
N SER A 166 -14.85 13.00 -8.12
CA SER A 166 -15.18 11.75 -7.46
C SER A 166 -14.17 11.49 -6.34
N LEU A 167 -14.59 10.82 -5.26
CA LEU A 167 -13.68 10.50 -4.15
C LEU A 167 -12.46 9.67 -4.59
N GLU A 168 -12.61 8.89 -5.66
CA GLU A 168 -11.52 8.15 -6.28
C GLU A 168 -10.52 9.10 -6.94
N GLN A 169 -11.02 10.11 -7.65
CA GLN A 169 -10.21 11.15 -8.29
C GLN A 169 -9.52 12.07 -7.28
N GLU A 170 -10.15 12.35 -6.13
CA GLU A 170 -9.55 13.11 -5.03
C GLU A 170 -8.39 12.36 -4.38
N VAL A 171 -8.52 11.05 -4.16
CA VAL A 171 -7.42 10.22 -3.62
C VAL A 171 -6.29 10.07 -4.63
N ASP A 172 -6.61 9.89 -5.90
CA ASP A 172 -5.60 9.75 -6.95
C ASP A 172 -4.77 11.03 -7.16
N ASN A 173 -5.33 12.19 -6.79
CA ASN A 173 -4.66 13.48 -6.81
C ASN A 173 -4.25 13.98 -5.40
N TRP A 174 -4.25 13.09 -4.40
CA TRP A 174 -3.99 13.47 -3.02
C TRP A 174 -2.51 13.85 -2.82
N ASP A 175 -2.28 15.13 -2.52
CA ASP A 175 -1.00 15.64 -2.05
C ASP A 175 -1.01 15.66 -0.52
N GLU A 176 -0.23 14.77 0.10
CA GLU A 176 -0.11 14.66 1.56
C GLU A 176 0.58 15.88 2.21
N ASN A 177 1.21 16.74 1.40
CA ASN A 177 1.84 17.98 1.84
C ASN A 177 1.06 19.22 1.38
N ALA A 178 -0.13 19.06 0.82
CA ALA A 178 -0.98 20.20 0.52
C ALA A 178 -1.26 20.96 1.82
N VAL A 179 -1.08 22.28 1.76
CA VAL A 179 -1.50 23.16 2.86
C VAL A 179 -3.01 23.01 2.98
N ASP A 180 -3.44 22.60 4.16
CA ASP A 180 -4.83 22.46 4.56
C ASP A 180 -5.45 23.87 4.52
N ASN A 181 -6.00 24.28 3.37
CA ASN A 181 -6.50 25.65 3.15
C ASN A 181 -7.93 25.85 3.71
N TRP A 182 -8.17 25.36 4.92
CA TRP A 182 -9.50 25.42 5.56
C TRP A 182 -9.87 26.83 6.04
N ASP A 183 -8.90 27.76 6.07
CA ASP A 183 -9.06 29.08 6.70
C ASP A 183 -9.05 30.26 5.71
N GLU A 184 -9.05 30.03 4.39
CA GLU A 184 -9.12 31.11 3.38
C GLU A 184 -10.55 31.31 2.86
N GLU A 185 -11.46 31.70 3.75
CA GLU A 185 -12.73 32.36 3.40
C GLU A 185 -12.87 33.62 4.27
N ASP A 186 -12.31 34.74 3.81
CA ASP A 186 -12.64 36.11 4.25
C ASP A 186 -13.62 36.76 3.25
#